data_AF-A0A9W3X7Q1-F1
#
_entry.id   AF-A0A9W3X7Q1-F1
#
_cell.length_a   1.000
_cell.length_b   1.000
_cell.length_c   1.000
_cell.angle_alpha   90.00
_cell.angle_beta   90.00
_cell.angle_gamma   90.00
#
_symmetry.space_group_name_H-M   'P 1'
#
loop_
_entity.id
_entity.type
_entity.pdbx_description
1 polymer ?
#
loop_
_entity_poly.entity_id
_entity_poly.type
_entity_poly.pdbx_seq_one_letter_code
_entity_poly.pdbx_strand_id
1 'polypeptide(L)'
;MKYTCPCCGYRTIEEEPPGTYEICNICYWEDDEVQFNDPDFEGGANEVSLRQAQKNFIAFGACEECFVKSVRKPTSEDMKDTSWKQIS
;
A
#
# COMPACT_ATOMS: atom_id res chain seq x y z
N MET A 1 7.72 9.52 8.08
CA MET A 1 7.45 8.56 7.01
C MET A 1 8.51 8.73 5.94
N LYS A 2 9.35 7.72 5.73
CA LYS A 2 10.55 7.81 4.89
C LYS A 2 10.47 6.92 3.66
N TYR A 3 9.82 5.77 3.78
CA TYR A 3 9.81 4.73 2.76
C TYR A 3 8.45 4.62 2.08
N THR A 4 8.50 4.21 0.81
CA THR A 4 7.37 4.15 -0.10
C THR A 4 6.50 2.93 0.19
N CYS A 5 5.21 3.13 0.44
CA CYS A 5 4.25 2.03 0.50
C CYS A 5 4.13 1.39 -0.89
N PRO A 6 4.31 0.05 -1.01
CA PRO A 6 4.27 -0.62 -2.30
C PRO A 6 2.88 -0.57 -2.95
N CYS A 7 1.80 -0.42 -2.16
CA CYS A 7 0.44 -0.35 -2.67
C CYS A 7 0.10 1.02 -3.28
N CYS A 8 0.36 2.13 -2.59
CA CYS A 8 -0.13 3.45 -3.04
C CYS A 8 0.96 4.38 -3.61
N GLY A 9 2.23 4.06 -3.40
CA GLY A 9 3.36 4.84 -3.84
C GLY A 9 3.64 6.10 -3.02
N TYR A 10 2.91 6.33 -1.93
CA TYR A 10 3.21 7.42 -1.00
C TYR A 10 4.19 6.96 0.08
N ARG A 11 5.02 7.88 0.56
CA ARG A 11 5.92 7.63 1.68
C ARG A 11 5.13 7.63 2.98
N THR A 12 4.78 6.45 3.46
CA THR A 12 3.95 6.29 4.67
C THR A 12 4.57 5.37 5.72
N ILE A 13 5.69 4.72 5.40
CA ILE A 13 6.35 3.73 6.26
C ILE A 13 7.57 4.39 6.92
N GLU A 14 7.79 4.16 8.21
CA GLU A 14 8.91 4.73 8.96
C GLU A 14 10.19 3.90 8.84
N GLU A 15 10.07 2.57 8.92
CA GLU A 15 11.16 1.61 8.79
C GLU A 15 11.35 1.13 7.34
N GLU A 16 12.49 0.49 7.05
CA GLU A 16 12.82 0.06 5.69
C GLU A 16 12.01 -1.19 5.30
N PRO A 17 11.10 -1.10 4.31
CA PRO A 17 10.33 -2.24 3.82
C PRO A 17 11.20 -3.16 2.94
N PRO A 18 10.80 -4.43 2.74
CA PRO A 18 9.52 -5.01 3.16
C PRO A 18 9.56 -5.71 4.53
N GLY A 19 8.37 -6.01 5.07
CA GLY A 19 8.21 -6.80 6.30
C GLY A 19 8.24 -5.98 7.58
N THR A 20 7.91 -4.70 7.52
CA THR A 20 7.80 -3.82 8.69
C THR A 20 6.50 -4.04 9.47
N TYR A 21 5.49 -4.66 8.86
CA TYR A 21 4.13 -4.81 9.38
C TYR A 21 3.44 -3.46 9.69
N GLU A 22 4.00 -2.35 9.19
CA GLU A 22 3.36 -1.04 9.32
C GLU A 22 2.15 -0.95 8.38
N ILE A 23 1.06 -0.36 8.88
CA ILE A 23 -0.15 -0.13 8.08
C ILE A 23 -0.10 1.28 7.48
N CYS A 24 -0.14 1.34 6.14
CA CYS A 24 -0.19 2.60 5.41
C CYS A 24 -1.46 3.38 5.74
N ASN A 25 -1.35 4.58 6.33
CA ASN A 25 -2.52 5.40 6.67
C ASN A 25 -3.26 6.01 5.46
N ILE A 26 -2.68 5.93 4.25
CA ILE A 26 -3.29 6.42 3.01
C ILE A 26 -4.12 5.35 2.30
N CYS A 27 -3.68 4.09 2.31
CA CYS A 27 -4.36 3.03 1.56
C CYS A 27 -4.74 1.82 2.41
N TYR A 28 -4.31 1.75 3.66
CA TYR A 28 -4.56 0.64 4.58
C TYR A 28 -3.81 -0.68 4.28
N TRP A 29 -2.88 -0.68 3.33
CA TRP A 29 -2.00 -1.83 3.09
C TRP A 29 -1.05 -2.05 4.28
N GLU A 30 -0.99 -3.28 4.79
CA GLU A 30 0.03 -3.73 5.75
C GLU A 30 1.28 -4.19 5.00
N ASP A 31 2.44 -3.66 5.36
CA ASP A 31 3.72 -4.00 4.72
C ASP A 31 4.19 -5.40 5.10
N ASP A 32 3.78 -6.38 4.28
CA ASP A 32 4.10 -7.79 4.41
C ASP A 32 5.20 -8.25 3.42
N GLU A 33 6.21 -8.96 3.94
CA GLU A 33 7.35 -9.43 3.14
C GLU A 33 6.96 -10.49 2.10
N VAL A 34 6.00 -11.37 2.42
CA VAL A 34 5.57 -12.43 1.51
C VAL A 34 4.84 -11.82 0.31
N GLN A 35 3.87 -10.94 0.57
CA GLN A 35 3.09 -10.26 -0.48
C GLN A 35 3.91 -9.21 -1.25
N PHE A 36 4.98 -8.67 -0.67
CA PHE A 36 5.94 -7.85 -1.40
C PHE A 36 6.74 -8.69 -2.41
N ASN A 37 7.24 -9.85 -1.99
CA ASN A 37 8.06 -10.73 -2.83
C ASN A 37 7.24 -11.54 -3.85
N ASP A 38 5.98 -11.87 -3.53
CA ASP A 38 5.00 -12.48 -4.42
C ASP A 38 3.75 -11.57 -4.54
N PRO A 39 3.74 -10.62 -5.49
CA PRO A 39 2.65 -9.63 -5.60
C PRO A 39 1.29 -10.19 -6.01
N ASP A 40 1.22 -11.48 -6.34
CA ASP A 40 0.01 -12.21 -6.70
C ASP A 40 -0.47 -13.13 -5.55
N PHE A 41 0.25 -13.18 -4.42
CA PHE A 41 -0.14 -13.93 -3.22
C PHE A 41 -1.30 -13.25 -2.48
N GLU A 42 -2.38 -14.01 -2.25
CA GLU A 42 -3.61 -13.60 -1.55
C GLU A 42 -3.75 -14.31 -0.19
N GLY A 43 -4.54 -13.73 0.72
CA GLY A 43 -4.88 -14.36 2.01
C GLY A 43 -3.76 -14.38 3.05
N GLY A 44 -2.83 -13.44 2.98
CA GLY A 44 -1.74 -13.23 3.94
C GLY A 44 -2.12 -12.22 5.03
N ALA A 45 -1.21 -11.29 5.33
CA ALA A 45 -1.53 -10.13 6.18
C ALA A 45 -2.64 -9.26 5.58
N ASN A 46 -2.69 -9.20 4.24
CA ASN A 46 -3.77 -8.58 3.48
C ASN A 46 -4.57 -9.68 2.75
N GLU A 47 -5.90 -9.56 2.75
CA GLU A 47 -6.79 -10.52 2.07
C GLU A 47 -6.54 -10.52 0.56
N VAL A 48 -6.37 -9.33 -0.03
CA VAL A 48 -6.03 -9.15 -1.45
C VAL A 48 -4.52 -9.16 -1.67
N SER A 49 -4.10 -9.54 -2.88
CA SER A 49 -2.71 -9.45 -3.31
C SER A 49 -2.23 -8.01 -3.49
N LEU A 50 -0.91 -7.77 -3.45
CA LEU A 50 -0.35 -6.45 -3.65
C LEU A 50 -0.76 -5.85 -5.00
N ARG A 51 -0.78 -6.65 -6.06
CA ARG A 51 -1.23 -6.20 -7.39
C ARG A 51 -2.70 -5.78 -7.37
N GLN A 52 -3.55 -6.52 -6.67
CA GLN A 52 -4.96 -6.19 -6.55
C GLN A 52 -5.15 -4.94 -5.68
N ALA A 53 -4.41 -4.82 -4.58
CA ALA A 53 -4.39 -3.64 -3.72
C ALA A 53 -4.00 -2.36 -4.48
N GLN A 54 -2.99 -2.42 -5.36
CA GLN A 54 -2.62 -1.28 -6.21
C GLN A 54 -3.77 -0.86 -7.15
N LYS A 55 -4.45 -1.83 -7.79
CA LYS A 55 -5.62 -1.56 -8.64
C LYS A 55 -6.75 -0.93 -7.84
N ASN A 56 -7.03 -1.48 -6.67
CA ASN A 56 -8.05 -1.02 -5.73
C ASN A 56 -7.78 0.41 -5.27
N PHE A 57 -6.52 0.74 -4.92
CA PHE A 57 -6.14 2.09 -4.53
C PHE A 57 -6.34 3.09 -5.67
N ILE A 58 -6.00 2.72 -6.90
CA ILE A 58 -6.24 3.56 -8.08
C ILE A 58 -7.75 3.76 -8.32
N ALA A 59 -8.57 2.73 -8.09
CA ALA A 59 -10.00 2.78 -8.34
C ALA A 59 -10.78 3.58 -7.27
N PHE A 60 -10.49 3.38 -5.98
CA PHE A 60 -11.28 3.94 -4.88
C PHE A 60 -10.48 4.45 -3.68
N GLY A 61 -9.14 4.44 -3.73
CA GLY A 61 -8.30 5.10 -2.72
C GLY A 61 -7.96 4.28 -1.48
N ALA A 62 -8.24 2.96 -1.47
CA ALA A 62 -7.81 2.03 -0.42
C ALA A 62 -7.36 0.70 -1.04
N CYS A 63 -6.61 -0.14 -0.29
CA CYS A 63 -6.19 -1.46 -0.73
C CYS A 63 -7.39 -2.41 -0.87
N GLU A 64 -8.45 -2.22 -0.08
CA GLU A 64 -9.71 -2.95 -0.14
C GLU A 64 -10.91 -2.01 0.10
N GLU A 65 -12.06 -2.36 -0.47
CA GLU A 65 -13.24 -1.50 -0.45
C GLU A 65 -13.77 -1.27 0.97
N CYS A 66 -13.64 -2.27 1.86
CA CYS A 66 -14.05 -2.18 3.25
C CYS A 66 -13.27 -1.10 4.04
N PHE A 67 -12.05 -0.76 3.61
CA PHE A 67 -11.18 0.21 4.29
C PHE A 67 -11.32 1.64 3.77
N VAL A 68 -12.15 1.90 2.75
CA VAL A 68 -12.35 3.26 2.18
C VAL A 68 -12.73 4.29 3.25
N LYS A 69 -13.47 3.86 4.29
CA LYS A 69 -13.87 4.75 5.41
C LYS A 69 -12.83 4.85 6.52
N SER A 70 -11.81 4.00 6.51
CA SER A 70 -10.73 3.94 7.51
C SER A 70 -9.48 4.70 7.09
N VAL A 71 -9.36 5.07 5.81
CA VAL A 71 -8.22 5.80 5.26
C VAL A 71 -8.47 7.31 5.19
N ARG A 72 -7.37 8.07 5.22
CA ARG A 72 -7.39 9.49 4.84
C ARG A 72 -6.98 9.65 3.37
N LYS A 73 -7.45 10.71 2.73
CA LYS A 73 -6.96 11.09 1.39
C LYS A 73 -5.54 11.68 1.48
N PRO A 74 -4.69 11.47 0.46
CA PRO A 74 -3.42 12.18 0.37
C PRO A 74 -3.62 13.70 0.30
N THR A 75 -2.74 14.47 0.92
CA THR A 75 -2.66 15.92 0.84
C THR A 75 -1.47 16.36 -0.01
N SER A 76 -1.28 17.67 -0.20
CA SER A 76 -0.09 18.22 -0.86
C SER A 76 1.21 18.03 -0.06
N GLU A 77 1.12 17.70 1.22
CA GLU A 77 2.28 17.46 2.09
C GLU A 77 2.78 16.02 1.98
N ASP A 78 1.93 15.10 1.51
CA ASP A 78 2.30 13.70 1.31
C ASP A 78 3.24 13.56 0.10
N MET A 79 4.41 12.95 0.34
CA MET A 79 5.40 12.72 -0.69
C MET A 79 5.08 11.44 -1.46
N LYS A 80 4.76 11.56 -2.75
CA LYS A 80 4.62 10.42 -3.66
C LYS A 80 5.95 10.10 -4.33
N ASP A 81 6.31 8.83 -4.33
CA ASP A 81 7.49 8.34 -5.05
C ASP A 81 7.22 8.37 -6.56
N THR A 82 8.05 9.12 -7.29
CA THR A 82 7.93 9.27 -8.74
C THR A 82 8.37 8.03 -9.50
N SER A 83 9.15 7.17 -8.86
CA SER A 83 9.58 5.87 -9.40
C SER A 83 8.54 4.77 -9.19
N TRP A 84 7.59 4.95 -8.27
CA TRP A 84 6.52 3.99 -8.06
C TRP A 84 5.68 3.81 -9.32
N LYS A 85 5.41 2.54 -9.66
CA LYS A 85 4.56 2.14 -10.78
C LYS A 85 3.65 1.02 -10.32
N GLN A 86 2.44 1.00 -10.89
CA GLN A 86 1.57 -0.15 -10.80
C GLN A 86 2.26 -1.36 -11.45
N ILE A 87 2.18 -2.51 -10.78
CA ILE A 87 2.71 -3.78 -11.27
C ILE A 87 1.81 -4.23 -12.42
N SER A 88 2.44 -4.48 -13.57
CA SER A 88 1.79 -4.87 -14.83
C SER A 88 1.16 -6.25 -14.77
#